data_AF-A0A1V5D8A5-F1
#
_entry.id   AF-A0A1V5D8A5-F1
#
_cell.length_a   1.000
_cell.length_b   1.000
_cell.length_c   1.000
_cell.angle_alpha   90.00
_cell.angle_beta   90.00
_cell.angle_gamma   90.00
#
_symmetry.space_group_name_H-M   'P 1'
#
loop_
_entity.id
_entity.type
_entity.pdbx_description
1 polymer ?
#
loop_
_entity_poly.entity_id
_entity_poly.type
_entity_poly.pdbx_seq_one_letter_code
_entity_poly.pdbx_strand_id
1 'polypeptide(L)' 'MPTIPAILNAIHDAVGVRIPELPVTAERLFTLIQEKDKK' A
#
# COMPACT_ATOMS: atom_id res chain seq x y z
N MET A 1 17.39 8.72 -5.46
CA MET A 1 16.27 8.39 -4.55
C MET A 1 16.10 6.88 -4.54
N PRO A 2 15.88 6.25 -3.38
CA PRO A 2 15.53 4.83 -3.32
C PRO A 2 14.12 4.61 -3.92
N THR A 3 14.01 3.74 -4.91
CA THR A 3 12.77 3.52 -5.70
C THR A 3 11.66 2.86 -4.90
N ILE A 4 11.99 1.82 -4.12
CA ILE A 4 11.05 1.09 -3.28
C ILE A 4 10.27 2.02 -2.33
N PRO A 5 10.91 2.79 -1.43
CA PRO A 5 10.18 3.67 -0.51
C PRO A 5 9.43 4.80 -1.23
N ALA A 6 9.88 5.25 -2.40
CA ALA A 6 9.13 6.24 -3.19
C ALA A 6 7.78 5.69 -3.67
N ILE A 7 7.75 4.43 -4.15
CA ILE A 7 6.51 3.76 -4.55
C ILE A 7 5.60 3.53 -3.33
N LEU A 8 6.16 3.06 -2.21
CA LEU A 8 5.38 2.82 -0.99
C LEU A 8 4.74 4.11 -0.46
N ASN A 9 5.48 5.23 -0.51
CA ASN A 9 4.94 6.53 -0.11
C ASN A 9 3.86 7.03 -1.08
N ALA A 10 4.02 6.81 -2.39
CA ALA A 10 3.01 7.18 -3.37
C ALA A 10 1.70 6.38 -3.20
N ILE A 11 1.79 5.08 -2.88
CA ILE A 11 0.61 4.27 -2.55
C ILE A 11 -0.05 4.79 -1.26
N HIS A 12 0.75 5.09 -0.24
CA HIS A 12 0.22 5.68 1.00
C HIS A 12 -0.44 7.04 0.76
N ASP A 13 0.12 7.89 -0.09
CA ASP A 13 -0.48 9.18 -0.46
C ASP A 13 -1.80 9.01 -1.23
N ALA A 14 -1.85 8.06 -2.17
CA ALA A 14 -3.01 7.84 -3.03
C ALA A 14 -4.21 7.18 -2.32
N VAL A 15 -3.98 6.17 -1.47
CA VAL A 15 -5.04 5.38 -0.84
C VAL A 15 -4.99 5.38 0.69
N GLY A 16 -3.98 6.00 1.30
CA GLY A 16 -3.80 6.05 2.76
C GLY A 16 -3.65 4.67 3.40
N VAL A 17 -3.04 3.72 2.68
CA VAL A 17 -2.73 2.36 3.15
C VAL A 17 -1.23 2.26 3.34
N ARG A 18 -0.80 1.61 4.42
CA ARG A 18 0.62 1.34 4.71
C ARG A 18 0.93 -0.13 4.48
N ILE A 19 1.95 -0.40 3.68
CA ILE A 19 2.34 -1.77 3.29
C ILE A 19 3.34 -2.31 4.33
N PRO A 20 3.03 -3.41 5.03
CA PRO A 20 3.88 -3.93 6.10
C PRO A 20 5.08 -4.76 5.59
N GLU A 21 4.94 -5.40 4.42
CA GLU A 21 5.99 -6.26 3.86
C GLU A 21 5.89 -6.34 2.32
N LEU A 22 7.02 -6.70 1.69
CA LEU A 22 7.12 -6.94 0.26
C LEU A 22 6.98 -8.44 -0.05
N PRO A 23 6.52 -8.83 -1.26
CA PRO A 23 6.15 -7.99 -2.41
C PRO A 23 4.74 -7.38 -2.30
N VAL A 24 4.53 -6.25 -3.00
CA VAL A 24 3.23 -5.57 -3.11
C VAL A 24 2.49 -6.10 -4.33
N THR A 25 1.70 -7.16 -4.15
CA THR A 25 0.83 -7.67 -5.22
C THR A 25 -0.51 -6.93 -5.22
N ALA A 26 -1.23 -6.99 -6.35
CA ALA A 26 -2.52 -6.33 -6.48
C ALA A 26 -3.56 -6.89 -5.49
N GLU A 27 -3.56 -8.19 -5.23
CA GLU A 27 -4.49 -8.86 -4.31
C GLU A 27 -4.26 -8.38 -2.88
N ARG A 28 -3.00 -8.29 -2.45
CA ARG A 28 -2.64 -7.80 -1.11
C ARG A 28 -3.04 -6.33 -0.95
N LEU A 29 -2.77 -5.51 -1.96
CA LEU A 29 -3.15 -4.09 -1.93
C LEU A 29 -4.67 -3.93 -1.88
N PHE A 30 -5.42 -4.72 -2.65
CA PHE A 30 -6.88 -4.72 -2.64
C PHE A 30 -7.44 -5.09 -1.27
N THR A 31 -6.93 -6.16 -0.63
CA THR A 31 -7.34 -6.55 0.72
C THR A 31 -7.09 -5.44 1.74
N LEU A 32 -5.91 -4.81 1.71
CA LEU A 32 -5.58 -3.74 2.64
C LEU A 32 -6.48 -2.50 2.48
N ILE A 33 -6.85 -2.15 1.24
CA ILE A 33 -7.82 -1.06 0.97
C ILE A 33 -9.19 -1.43 1.54
N GLN A 34 -9.66 -2.67 1.33
CA GLN A 34 -10.94 -3.14 1.88
C GLN A 34 -10.96 -3.20 3.42
N GLU A 35 -9.86 -3.61 4.05
CA GLU A 35 -9.72 -3.62 5.50
C GLU A 35 -9.75 -2.22 6.10
N LYS A 36 -9.18 -1.24 5.38
CA LYS A 36 -9.26 0.17 5.75
C LYS A 36 -10.70 0.70 5.67
N ASP A 37 -11.43 0.41 4.60
CA ASP A 37 -12.80 0.89 4.40
C ASP A 37 -13.84 0.24 5.34
N LYS A 38 -13.54 -0.95 5.87
CA LYS A 38 -14.41 -1.64 6.85
C LYS A 38 -14.31 -1.08 8.26
N LYS A 39 -13.40 -0.15 8.53
CA LYS A 39 -13.15 0.46 9.83
C LYS A 39 -13.74 1.86 9.92
#